data_AF-A0A8T3KK14-F1
#
_entry.id   AF-A0A8T3KK14-F1
#
_cell.length_a   1.000
_cell.length_b   1.000
_cell.length_c   1.000
_cell.angle_alpha   90.00
_cell.angle_beta   90.00
_cell.angle_gamma   90.00
#
_symmetry.space_group_name_H-M   'P 1'
#
loop_
_entity.id
_entity.type
_entity.pdbx_description
1 polymer ?
#
loop_
_entity_poly.entity_id
_entity_poly.type
_entity_poly.pdbx_seq_one_letter_code
_entity_poly.pdbx_strand_id
1 'polypeptide(L)'
;MPKKLETMDAETLITTPMEPLKFIVDGLIPQGLHILAGSPKIGKSWLALWICLQVAKGEKFWGFETLKSEVLYLCLEDSFARIQSRLFEITAHIALCHYE
;
A
#
# COMPACT_ATOMS: atom_id res chain seq x y z
N MET A 1 -2.11 20.91 -30.78
CA MET A 1 -3.16 20.07 -31.39
C MET A 1 -3.99 19.47 -30.26
N PRO A 2 -5.33 19.51 -30.30
CA PRO A 2 -6.14 18.85 -29.28
C PRO A 2 -5.90 17.33 -29.39
N LYS A 3 -5.65 16.69 -28.25
CA LYS A 3 -5.43 15.24 -28.18
C LYS A 3 -6.73 14.56 -28.60
N LYS A 4 -6.69 13.80 -29.70
CA LYS A 4 -7.85 13.06 -30.21
C LYS A 4 -8.24 12.01 -29.16
N LEU A 5 -9.54 11.86 -28.89
CA LEU A 5 -10.05 10.83 -28.00
C LEU A 5 -9.74 9.46 -28.60
N GLU A 6 -9.10 8.60 -27.81
CA GLU A 6 -8.96 7.18 -28.12
C GLU A 6 -10.29 6.50 -27.79
N THR A 7 -10.90 5.89 -28.80
CA THR A 7 -12.18 5.19 -28.69
C THR A 7 -11.98 3.73 -29.07
N MET A 8 -12.64 2.83 -28.35
CA MET A 8 -12.64 1.39 -28.66
C MET A 8 -14.10 0.94 -28.80
N ASP A 9 -14.40 0.18 -29.85
CA ASP A 9 -15.72 -0.39 -30.05
C ASP A 9 -15.95 -1.62 -29.16
N ALA A 10 -17.22 -2.04 -29.06
CA ALA A 10 -17.63 -3.12 -28.16
C ALA A 10 -17.04 -4.48 -28.56
N GLU A 11 -16.90 -4.76 -29.85
CA GLU A 11 -16.35 -6.03 -30.35
C GLU A 11 -14.85 -6.15 -30.02
N THR A 12 -14.11 -5.06 -30.22
CA THR A 12 -12.70 -4.96 -29.86
C THR A 12 -12.53 -5.06 -28.35
N LEU A 13 -13.36 -4.38 -27.54
CA LEU A 13 -13.29 -4.47 -26.08
C LEU A 13 -13.47 -5.90 -25.57
N ILE A 14 -14.44 -6.65 -26.11
CA ILE A 14 -14.74 -8.03 -25.67
C ILE A 14 -13.62 -9.00 -26.04
N THR A 15 -12.96 -8.78 -27.18
CA THR A 15 -11.89 -9.65 -27.68
C THR A 15 -10.50 -9.27 -27.19
N THR A 16 -10.35 -8.08 -26.59
CA THR A 16 -9.08 -7.61 -26.04
C THR A 16 -8.76 -8.31 -24.72
N PRO A 17 -7.65 -9.07 -24.62
CA PRO A 17 -7.21 -9.61 -23.34
C PRO A 17 -6.76 -8.46 -22.44
N MET A 18 -7.44 -8.29 -21.30
CA MET A 18 -7.05 -7.29 -20.30
C MET A 18 -5.94 -7.82 -19.41
N GLU A 19 -5.00 -6.97 -19.01
CA GLU A 19 -4.02 -7.33 -18.00
C GLU A 19 -4.72 -7.65 -16.67
N PRO A 20 -4.28 -8.69 -15.94
CA PRO A 20 -4.80 -8.96 -14.62
C PRO A 20 -4.51 -7.79 -13.68
N LEU A 21 -5.44 -7.53 -12.77
CA LEU A 21 -5.27 -6.54 -11.71
C LEU A 21 -4.02 -6.88 -10.88
N LYS A 22 -3.09 -5.92 -10.79
CA LYS A 22 -1.90 -6.03 -9.96
C LYS A 22 -2.25 -5.61 -8.54
N PHE A 23 -1.92 -6.44 -7.56
CA PHE A 23 -2.15 -6.15 -6.15
C PHE A 23 -0.83 -5.84 -5.44
N ILE A 24 -0.82 -4.79 -4.63
CA ILE A 24 0.27 -4.45 -3.71
C ILE A 24 0.19 -5.34 -2.46
N VAL A 25 -1.04 -5.57 -1.99
CA VAL A 25 -1.38 -6.56 -0.96
C VAL A 25 -2.43 -7.46 -1.57
N ASP A 26 -2.14 -8.74 -1.70
CA ASP A 26 -2.97 -9.69 -2.44
C ASP A 26 -4.41 -9.71 -1.90
N GLY A 27 -5.39 -9.65 -2.80
CA GLY A 27 -6.82 -9.60 -2.48
C GLY A 27 -7.31 -8.35 -1.71
N LEU A 28 -6.43 -7.42 -1.31
CA LEU A 28 -6.81 -6.29 -0.46
C LEU A 28 -6.53 -4.92 -1.08
N ILE A 29 -5.33 -4.69 -1.61
CA ILE A 29 -4.90 -3.38 -2.12
C ILE A 29 -4.49 -3.54 -3.58
N PRO A 30 -5.40 -3.34 -4.55
CA PRO A 30 -5.03 -3.29 -5.96
C PRO A 30 -4.20 -2.04 -6.26
N GLN A 31 -3.43 -2.05 -7.34
CA GLN A 31 -2.71 -0.87 -7.81
C GLN A 31 -3.70 0.25 -8.14
N GLY A 32 -3.48 1.45 -7.60
CA GLY A 32 -4.35 2.59 -7.80
C GLY A 32 -4.26 3.62 -6.68
N LEU A 33 -5.26 4.51 -6.61
CA LEU A 33 -5.40 5.50 -5.56
C LEU A 33 -6.39 5.00 -4.50
N HIS A 34 -5.95 5.01 -3.24
CA HIS A 34 -6.75 4.58 -2.10
C HIS A 34 -6.80 5.68 -1.04
N ILE A 35 -7.95 5.79 -0.35
CA ILE A 35 -8.15 6.74 0.74
C ILE A 35 -8.39 5.95 2.02
N LEU A 36 -7.47 6.08 2.98
CA LEU A 36 -7.64 5.55 4.33
C LEU A 36 -8.29 6.62 5.23
N ALA A 37 -9.57 6.45 5.55
CA ALA A 37 -10.36 7.38 6.36
C ALA A 37 -10.82 6.77 7.70
N GLY A 38 -11.19 7.63 8.66
CA GLY A 38 -11.63 7.22 10.00
C GLY A 38 -11.35 8.29 11.06
N SER A 39 -11.90 8.10 12.25
CA SER A 39 -11.82 9.09 13.35
C SER A 39 -10.37 9.44 13.74
N PRO A 40 -10.13 10.64 14.29
CA PRO A 40 -8.83 11.00 14.83
C PRO A 40 -8.33 9.95 15.85
N LYS A 41 -7.01 9.68 15.83
CA LYS A 41 -6.32 8.78 16.77
C LYS A 41 -6.71 7.29 16.73
N ILE A 42 -7.51 6.85 15.76
CA ILE A 42 -7.88 5.42 15.61
C ILE A 42 -6.78 4.52 15.02
N GLY A 43 -5.61 5.09 14.67
CA GLY A 43 -4.48 4.32 14.15
C GLY A 43 -4.28 4.36 12.64
N LYS A 44 -4.92 5.27 11.89
CA LYS A 44 -4.73 5.37 10.42
C LYS A 44 -3.27 5.56 10.00
N SER A 45 -2.56 6.52 10.60
CA SER A 45 -1.15 6.78 10.26
C SER A 45 -0.25 5.60 10.64
N TRP A 46 -0.61 4.88 11.70
CA TRP A 46 0.06 3.65 12.11
C TRP A 46 -0.13 2.53 11.10
N LEU A 47 -1.38 2.30 10.67
CA LEU A 47 -1.71 1.31 9.65
C LEU A 47 -1.03 1.62 8.32
N ALA A 48 -1.05 2.89 7.89
CA ALA A 48 -0.38 3.32 6.66
C ALA A 48 1.14 3.06 6.73
N LEU A 49 1.78 3.42 7.84
CA LEU A 49 3.21 3.16 8.05
C LEU A 49 3.52 1.66 8.09
N TRP A 50 2.67 0.85 8.72
CA TRP A 50 2.80 -0.60 8.76
C TRP A 50 2.72 -1.23 7.38
N ILE A 51 1.72 -0.86 6.57
CA ILE A 51 1.60 -1.32 5.17
C ILE A 51 2.86 -0.95 4.39
N CYS A 52 3.34 0.30 4.52
CA CYS A 52 4.56 0.75 3.85
C CYS A 52 5.78 -0.10 4.20
N LEU A 53 5.95 -0.45 5.48
CA LEU A 53 7.06 -1.28 5.93
C LEU A 53 6.96 -2.72 5.41
N GLN A 54 5.78 -3.35 5.50
CA GLN A 54 5.58 -4.71 5.01
C GLN A 54 5.83 -4.80 3.49
N VAL A 55 5.30 -3.86 2.71
CA VAL A 55 5.51 -3.80 1.26
C VAL A 55 6.98 -3.53 0.89
N ALA A 56 7.67 -2.64 1.61
CA ALA A 56 9.08 -2.36 1.35
C ALA A 56 9.98 -3.58 1.62
N LYS A 57 9.63 -4.37 2.65
CA LYS A 57 10.36 -5.59 3.01
C LYS A 57 9.97 -6.79 2.14
N GLY A 58 8.74 -6.81 1.61
CA GLY A 58 8.14 -8.00 0.98
C GLY A 58 7.65 -9.02 2.01
N GLU A 59 7.29 -8.57 3.20
CA GLU A 59 6.78 -9.41 4.28
C GLU A 59 5.25 -9.36 4.33
N LYS A 60 4.61 -10.43 4.81
CA LYS A 60 3.15 -10.52 4.86
C LYS A 60 2.51 -9.37 5.64
N PHE A 61 1.38 -8.90 5.17
CA PHE A 61 0.50 -7.97 5.87
C PHE A 61 -0.76 -8.73 6.30
N TRP A 62 -0.97 -8.93 7.61
CA TRP A 62 -2.10 -9.72 8.15
C TRP A 62 -2.29 -11.10 7.49
N GLY A 63 -1.19 -11.75 7.12
CA GLY A 63 -1.21 -13.06 6.45
C GLY A 63 -1.38 -13.00 4.93
N PHE A 64 -1.72 -11.82 4.36
CA PHE A 64 -1.76 -11.59 2.92
C PHE A 64 -0.34 -11.41 2.37
N GLU A 65 -0.09 -11.99 1.20
CA GLU A 65 1.16 -11.78 0.47
C GLU A 65 1.26 -10.32 -0.01
N THR A 66 2.46 -9.76 0.04
CA THR A 66 2.73 -8.40 -0.44
C THR A 66 3.67 -8.43 -1.62
N LEU A 67 3.41 -7.60 -2.63
CA LEU A 67 4.36 -7.38 -3.72
C LEU A 67 5.48 -6.46 -3.24
N LYS A 68 6.69 -7.01 -3.06
CA LYS A 68 7.86 -6.22 -2.66
C LYS A 68 8.12 -5.09 -3.65
N SER A 69 8.08 -3.85 -3.16
CA SER A 69 8.14 -2.64 -3.99
C SER A 69 8.91 -1.53 -3.30
N GLU A 70 9.37 -0.54 -4.06
CA GLU A 70 9.86 0.72 -3.48
C GLU A 70 8.69 1.54 -2.91
N VAL A 71 8.86 2.06 -1.69
CA VAL A 71 7.80 2.77 -0.97
C VAL A 71 8.28 4.15 -0.53
N LEU A 72 7.49 5.18 -0.83
CA LEU A 72 7.68 6.54 -0.34
C LEU A 72 6.58 6.90 0.66
N TYR A 73 6.95 7.16 1.91
CA TYR A 73 6.02 7.58 2.96
C TYR A 73 6.20 9.07 3.28
N LEU A 74 5.18 9.89 2.98
CA LEU A 74 5.19 11.34 3.20
C LEU A 74 4.44 11.70 4.49
N CYS A 75 5.18 11.94 5.57
CA CYS A 75 4.63 12.43 6.84
C CYS A 75 4.57 13.96 6.83
N LEU A 76 3.42 14.54 6.51
CA LEU A 76 3.25 16.00 6.46
C LEU A 76 2.86 16.63 7.81
N GLU A 77 2.37 15.81 8.75
CA GLU A 77 1.83 16.28 10.03
C GLU A 77 2.70 15.92 11.25
N ASP A 78 3.69 15.04 11.08
CA ASP A 78 4.49 14.50 12.17
C ASP A 78 5.94 15.03 12.15
N SER A 79 6.53 15.18 13.33
CA SER A 79 7.96 15.52 13.47
C SER A 79 8.86 14.30 13.27
N PHE A 80 10.14 14.53 12.94
CA PHE A 80 11.13 13.46 12.79
C PHE A 80 11.25 12.57 14.04
N ALA A 81 11.26 13.15 15.24
CA ALA A 81 11.31 12.39 16.49
C ALA A 81 10.10 11.45 16.66
N ARG A 82 8.91 11.91 16.25
CA ARG A 82 7.68 11.10 16.32
C ARG A 82 7.70 9.96 15.32
N ILE A 83 8.19 10.20 14.10
CA ILE A 83 8.36 9.14 13.08
C ILE A 83 9.38 8.10 13.56
N GLN A 84 10.52 8.55 14.12
CA GLN A 84 11.54 7.66 14.67
C GLN A 84 10.98 6.77 15.78
N SER A 85 10.23 7.33 16.74
CA SER A 85 9.57 6.56 17.81
C SER A 85 8.64 5.48 17.24
N ARG A 86 7.77 5.85 16.28
CA ARG A 86 6.86 4.88 15.64
C ARG A 86 7.61 3.77 14.93
N LEU A 87 8.64 4.10 14.15
CA LEU A 87 9.44 3.10 13.45
C LEU A 87 10.11 2.13 14.43
N PHE A 88 10.61 2.64 15.55
CA PHE A 88 11.19 1.83 16.60
C PHE A 88 10.16 0.89 17.23
N GLU A 89 9.00 1.42 17.65
CA GLU A 89 7.91 0.63 18.24
C GLU A 89 7.42 -0.47 17.30
N ILE A 90 7.18 -0.13 16.02
CA ILE A 90 6.71 -1.07 15.01
C ILE A 90 7.72 -2.20 14.77
N THR A 91 9.00 -1.86 14.66
CA THR A 91 10.04 -2.87 14.35
C THR A 91 10.47 -3.68 15.57
N ALA A 92 10.37 -3.10 16.78
CA ALA A 92 10.60 -3.81 18.03
C ALA A 92 9.58 -4.94 18.25
N HIS A 93 8.32 -4.74 17.86
CA HIS A 93 7.30 -5.80 17.91
C HIS A 93 7.56 -6.93 16.89
N ILE A 94 8.13 -6.63 15.71
CA ILE A 94 8.50 -7.67 14.73
C ILE A 94 9.61 -8.59 15.29
N ALA A 95 10.60 -8.04 16.00
CA ALA A 95 11.69 -8.83 16.56
C ALA A 95 11.24 -9.83 17.64
N LEU A 96 10.09 -9.58 18.29
CA LEU A 96 9.54 -10.48 19.32
C LEU A 96 8.65 -11.59 18.72
N CYS A 97 8.02 -11.37 17.57
CA CYS A 97 7.15 -12.38 16.93
C CYS A 97 7.91 -13.44 16.11
N HIS A 98 9.23 -13.33 15.95
CA HIS A 98 10.09 -14.34 15.32
C HIS A 98 10.79 -15.27 16.33
N TYR A 99 10.44 -15.16 17.62
CA TYR A 99 10.89 -16.03 18.71
C TYR A 99 9.74 -16.87 19.27
N GLU A 100 9.04 -17.62 18.41
CA GLU A 100 8.30 -18.85 18.77
C GLU A 100 8.44 -19.88 17.64
#